data_AF-A0A6L7UQY9-F1
#
_entry.id   AF-A0A6L7UQY9-F1
#
_cell.length_a   1.000
_cell.length_b   1.000
_cell.length_c   1.000
_cell.angle_alpha   90.00
_cell.angle_beta   90.00
_cell.angle_gamma   90.00
#
_symmetry.space_group_name_H-M   'P 1'
#
loop_
_entity.id
_entity.type
_entity.pdbx_description
1 polymer ?
#
loop_
_entity_poly.entity_id
_entity_poly.type
_entity_poly.pdbx_seq_one_letter_code
_entity_poly.pdbx_strand_id
1 'polypeptide(L)'
;MERTSTANDLTDRLRTRLETERKKIEELTANELERLGENSRRVARRALRSIERDTEVAVGNVRELLVKAWLRPLIVGTALWLGTFAGSWATMQWLSRSIQDRIEERSMVDVQIAGGREMVAEIEETTWGVGLREIDGVRYVTLPRGTPVLTAFTFDGRPYVELRRE
;
A
#
# COMPACT_ATOMS: atom_id res chain seq x y z
N MET A 1 -50.57 -58.55 -84.44
CA MET A 1 -50.59 -57.21 -83.82
C MET A 1 -50.86 -57.23 -82.31
N GLU A 2 -51.07 -58.39 -81.66
CA GLU A 2 -51.43 -58.46 -80.22
C GLU A 2 -50.23 -58.47 -79.25
N ARG A 3 -49.05 -58.95 -79.66
CA ARG A 3 -47.89 -59.07 -78.76
C ARG A 3 -47.28 -57.74 -78.31
N THR A 4 -47.52 -56.64 -79.04
CA THR A 4 -47.03 -55.30 -78.69
C THR A 4 -47.87 -54.64 -77.60
N SER A 5 -49.14 -55.02 -77.45
CA SER A 5 -50.04 -54.46 -76.43
C SER A 5 -49.72 -54.99 -75.02
N THR A 6 -49.40 -56.29 -74.90
CA THR A 6 -49.06 -56.91 -73.60
C THR A 6 -47.70 -56.45 -73.07
N ALA A 7 -46.72 -56.22 -73.95
CA ALA A 7 -45.41 -55.68 -73.57
C ALA A 7 -45.51 -54.22 -73.08
N ASN A 8 -46.41 -53.43 -73.67
CA ASN A 8 -46.65 -52.05 -73.25
C ASN A 8 -47.37 -51.97 -71.89
N ASP A 9 -48.37 -52.82 -71.61
CA ASP A 9 -49.06 -52.86 -70.29
C ASP A 9 -48.10 -53.26 -69.15
N LEU A 10 -47.21 -54.23 -69.39
CA LEU A 10 -46.21 -54.63 -68.40
C LEU A 10 -45.22 -53.48 -68.11
N THR A 11 -44.82 -52.74 -69.15
CA THR A 11 -43.91 -51.60 -69.02
C THR A 11 -44.56 -50.47 -68.23
N ASP A 12 -45.84 -50.17 -68.46
CA ASP A 12 -46.58 -49.16 -67.71
C ASP A 12 -46.80 -49.56 -66.24
N ARG A 13 -47.05 -50.84 -65.97
CA ARG A 13 -47.13 -51.36 -64.58
C ARG A 13 -45.81 -51.30 -63.84
N LEU A 14 -44.70 -51.60 -64.49
CA LEU A 14 -43.37 -51.48 -63.89
C LEU A 14 -43.04 -50.02 -63.63
N ARG A 15 -43.36 -49.12 -64.56
CA ARG A 15 -43.16 -47.68 -64.39
C ARG A 15 -43.97 -47.11 -63.23
N THR A 16 -45.26 -47.45 -63.15
CA THR A 16 -46.12 -47.02 -62.05
C THR A 16 -45.66 -47.60 -60.71
N ARG A 17 -45.21 -48.87 -60.65
CA ARG A 17 -44.61 -49.42 -59.42
C ARG A 17 -43.33 -48.69 -59.02
N LEU A 18 -42.42 -48.44 -59.96
CA LEU A 18 -41.18 -47.72 -59.68
C LEU A 18 -41.46 -46.29 -59.17
N GLU A 19 -42.43 -45.60 -59.74
CA GLU A 19 -42.86 -44.28 -59.28
C GLU A 19 -43.49 -44.34 -57.87
N THR A 20 -44.25 -45.40 -57.58
CA THR A 20 -44.87 -45.59 -56.25
C THR A 20 -43.84 -45.93 -55.19
N GLU A 21 -42.90 -46.83 -55.50
CA GLU A 21 -41.80 -47.20 -54.62
C GLU A 21 -40.87 -46.02 -54.37
N ARG A 22 -40.56 -45.22 -55.40
CA ARG A 22 -39.78 -43.99 -55.26
C ARG A 22 -40.46 -43.00 -54.32
N LYS A 23 -41.75 -42.72 -54.51
CA LYS A 23 -42.51 -41.84 -53.61
C LYS A 23 -42.50 -42.36 -52.16
N LYS A 24 -42.68 -43.67 -51.98
CA LYS A 24 -42.65 -44.29 -50.66
C LYS A 24 -41.29 -44.18 -49.99
N ILE A 25 -40.20 -44.34 -50.74
CA ILE A 25 -38.83 -44.14 -50.24
C ILE A 25 -38.60 -42.68 -49.88
N GLU A 26 -39.04 -41.73 -50.72
CA GLU A 26 -38.91 -40.30 -50.46
C GLU A 26 -39.69 -39.90 -49.19
N GLU A 27 -40.92 -40.39 -49.02
CA GLU A 27 -41.73 -40.16 -47.81
C GLU A 27 -41.09 -40.77 -46.55
N LEU A 28 -40.61 -42.02 -46.62
CA LEU A 28 -39.93 -42.66 -45.49
C LEU A 28 -38.63 -41.95 -45.12
N THR A 29 -37.87 -41.51 -46.13
CA THR A 29 -36.61 -40.78 -45.92
C THR A 29 -36.87 -39.40 -45.30
N ALA A 30 -37.89 -38.68 -45.78
CA ALA A 30 -38.27 -37.40 -45.21
C ALA A 30 -38.72 -37.54 -43.74
N ASN A 31 -39.54 -38.54 -43.44
CA ASN A 31 -40.03 -38.81 -42.08
C ASN A 31 -38.89 -39.22 -41.13
N GLU A 32 -37.95 -40.04 -41.59
CA GLU A 32 -36.81 -40.45 -40.76
C GLU A 32 -35.82 -39.29 -40.52
N LEU A 33 -35.60 -38.43 -41.52
CA LEU A 33 -34.80 -37.21 -41.35
C LEU A 33 -35.46 -36.22 -40.38
N GLU A 34 -36.78 -36.06 -40.45
CA GLU A 34 -37.54 -35.22 -39.52
C GLU A 34 -37.45 -35.77 -38.09
N ARG A 35 -37.67 -37.07 -37.90
CA ARG A 35 -37.51 -37.74 -36.61
C ARG A 35 -36.10 -37.61 -36.04
N LEU A 36 -35.07 -37.79 -36.86
CA LEU A 36 -33.68 -37.64 -36.44
C LEU A 36 -33.40 -36.19 -36.04
N GLY A 37 -33.89 -35.22 -36.82
CA GLY A 37 -33.78 -33.79 -36.52
C GLY A 37 -34.47 -33.42 -35.20
N GLU A 38 -35.67 -33.92 -34.96
CA GLU A 38 -36.40 -33.70 -33.71
C GLU A 38 -35.70 -34.36 -32.51
N ASN A 39 -35.24 -35.60 -32.66
CA ASN A 39 -34.50 -36.29 -31.61
C ASN A 39 -33.18 -35.58 -31.28
N SER A 40 -32.43 -35.16 -32.29
CA SER A 40 -31.20 -34.40 -32.12
C SER A 40 -31.45 -33.07 -31.39
N ARG A 41 -32.46 -32.30 -31.83
CA ARG A 41 -32.87 -31.06 -31.14
C ARG A 41 -33.31 -31.30 -29.70
N ARG A 42 -34.04 -32.38 -29.44
CA ARG A 42 -34.50 -32.75 -28.10
C ARG A 42 -33.33 -33.12 -27.19
N VAL A 43 -32.38 -33.91 -27.68
CA VAL A 43 -31.18 -34.29 -26.94
C VAL A 43 -30.30 -33.07 -26.68
N ALA A 44 -30.05 -32.24 -27.69
CA ALA A 44 -29.26 -31.01 -27.55
C ALA A 44 -29.88 -30.06 -26.51
N ARG A 45 -31.20 -29.84 -26.54
CA ARG A 45 -31.87 -29.02 -25.52
C ARG A 45 -31.79 -29.62 -24.13
N ARG A 46 -31.88 -30.95 -24.01
CA ARG A 46 -31.76 -31.63 -22.72
C ARG A 46 -30.36 -31.50 -22.14
N ALA A 47 -29.33 -31.70 -22.98
CA ALA A 47 -27.93 -31.54 -22.60
C ALA A 47 -27.61 -30.09 -22.22
N LEU A 48 -28.12 -29.11 -22.97
CA LEU A 48 -27.96 -27.69 -22.62
C LEU A 48 -28.59 -27.36 -21.27
N ARG A 49 -29.82 -27.83 -21.00
CA ARG A 49 -30.47 -27.61 -19.70
C ARG A 49 -29.75 -28.30 -18.55
N SER A 50 -29.19 -29.49 -18.76
CA SER A 50 -28.41 -30.16 -17.71
C SER A 50 -27.11 -29.42 -17.43
N ILE A 51 -26.41 -28.99 -18.48
CA ILE A 51 -25.17 -28.18 -18.33
C ILE A 51 -25.47 -26.87 -17.62
N GLU A 52 -26.56 -26.18 -17.98
CA GLU A 52 -26.97 -24.93 -17.33
C GLU A 52 -27.23 -25.14 -15.84
N ARG A 53 -27.97 -26.20 -15.48
CA ARG A 53 -28.25 -26.56 -14.09
C ARG A 53 -26.99 -26.94 -13.32
N ASP A 54 -26.11 -27.74 -13.91
CA ASP A 54 -24.86 -28.17 -13.30
C ASP A 54 -23.90 -26.98 -13.12
N THR A 55 -23.90 -26.03 -14.07
CA THR A 55 -23.12 -24.79 -13.98
C THR A 55 -23.65 -23.89 -12.87
N GLU A 56 -24.96 -23.74 -12.72
CA GLU A 56 -25.56 -22.92 -11.67
C GLU A 56 -25.22 -23.45 -10.26
N VAL A 57 -25.28 -24.77 -10.08
CA VAL A 57 -24.89 -25.44 -8.83
C VAL A 57 -23.38 -25.31 -8.58
N ALA A 58 -22.55 -25.52 -9.60
CA ALA A 58 -21.10 -25.38 -9.49
C ALA A 58 -20.69 -23.94 -9.14
N VAL A 59 -21.32 -22.94 -9.77
CA VAL A 59 -21.06 -21.52 -9.48
C VAL A 59 -21.49 -21.16 -8.05
N GLY A 60 -22.64 -21.65 -7.59
CA GLY A 60 -23.07 -21.45 -6.20
C GLY A 60 -22.06 -21.97 -5.18
N ASN A 61 -21.62 -23.22 -5.36
CA ASN A 61 -20.66 -23.87 -4.47
C ASN A 61 -19.26 -23.22 -4.55
N VAL A 62 -18.81 -22.85 -5.74
CA VAL A 62 -17.50 -22.19 -5.93
C VAL A 62 -17.49 -20.81 -5.29
N ARG A 63 -18.59 -20.04 -5.37
CA ARG A 63 -18.68 -18.73 -4.73
C ARG A 63 -18.56 -18.82 -3.21
N GLU A 64 -19.21 -19.80 -2.59
CA GLU A 64 -19.10 -20.02 -1.14
C GLU A 64 -17.68 -20.41 -0.73
N LEU A 65 -17.05 -21.33 -1.47
CA LEU A 65 -15.68 -21.76 -1.22
C LEU A 65 -14.67 -20.64 -1.41
N LEU A 66 -14.81 -19.83 -2.46
CA LEU A 66 -13.94 -18.69 -2.74
C LEU A 66 -14.06 -17.62 -1.66
N VAL A 67 -15.29 -17.26 -1.25
CA VAL A 67 -15.50 -16.28 -0.18
C VAL A 67 -14.86 -16.77 1.11
N LYS A 68 -15.08 -18.03 1.48
CA LYS A 68 -14.51 -18.62 2.70
C LYS A 68 -12.98 -18.70 2.66
N ALA A 69 -12.41 -19.00 1.51
CA ALA A 69 -10.96 -19.06 1.31
C ALA A 69 -10.31 -17.67 1.35
N TRP A 70 -10.97 -16.64 0.82
CA TRP A 70 -10.46 -15.26 0.79
C TRP A 70 -10.71 -14.48 2.08
N LEU A 71 -11.70 -14.86 2.88
CA LEU A 71 -12.01 -14.17 4.13
C LEU A 71 -10.87 -14.27 5.15
N ARG A 72 -10.27 -15.45 5.28
CA ARG A 72 -9.15 -15.69 6.22
C ARG A 72 -7.94 -14.77 5.96
N PRO A 73 -7.35 -14.73 4.75
CA PRO A 73 -6.24 -13.83 4.48
C PRO A 73 -6.65 -12.35 4.55
N LEU A 74 -7.90 -12.00 4.23
CA LEU A 74 -8.40 -10.62 4.41
C LEU A 74 -8.40 -10.20 5.88
N ILE A 75 -8.89 -11.05 6.78
CA ILE A 75 -8.92 -10.79 8.23
C ILE A 75 -7.51 -10.68 8.78
N VAL A 76 -6.62 -11.61 8.41
CA VAL A 76 -5.22 -11.57 8.87
C VAL A 76 -4.51 -10.33 8.31
N GLY A 77 -4.72 -10.00 7.04
CA GLY A 77 -4.15 -8.82 6.40
C GLY A 77 -4.64 -7.52 7.06
N THR A 78 -5.94 -7.39 7.31
CA THR A 78 -6.51 -6.21 8.00
C THR A 78 -6.05 -6.11 9.45
N ALA A 79 -5.97 -7.22 10.19
CA ALA A 79 -5.44 -7.22 11.55
C ALA A 79 -3.96 -6.80 11.60
N LEU A 80 -3.15 -7.27 10.64
CA LEU A 80 -1.75 -6.88 10.53
C LEU A 80 -1.61 -5.38 10.23
N TRP A 81 -2.42 -4.86 9.30
CA TRP A 81 -2.44 -3.44 8.95
C TRP A 81 -2.91 -2.56 10.11
N LEU A 82 -3.96 -2.96 10.81
CA LEU A 82 -4.46 -2.24 12.00
C LEU A 82 -3.41 -2.23 13.12
N GLY A 83 -2.70 -3.34 13.32
CA GLY A 83 -1.62 -3.42 14.31
C GLY A 83 -0.46 -2.49 13.99
N THR A 84 -0.01 -2.43 12.73
CA THR A 84 1.09 -1.55 12.32
C THR A 84 0.69 -0.08 12.37
N PHE A 85 -0.53 0.27 11.93
CA PHE A 85 -1.01 1.65 11.97
C PHE A 85 -1.28 2.14 13.39
N ALA A 86 -1.91 1.32 14.25
CA ALA A 86 -2.15 1.69 15.64
C ALA A 86 -0.82 1.82 16.41
N GLY A 87 0.13 0.91 16.18
CA GLY A 87 1.47 0.99 16.77
C GLY A 87 2.20 2.25 16.33
N SER A 88 2.18 2.58 15.03
CA SER A 88 2.84 3.77 14.49
C SER A 88 2.17 5.08 14.95
N TRP A 89 0.85 5.08 15.14
CA TRP A 89 0.14 6.23 15.70
C TRP A 89 0.51 6.47 17.18
N ALA A 90 0.58 5.41 17.97
CA ALA A 90 0.95 5.50 19.38
C ALA A 90 2.38 6.03 19.56
N THR A 91 3.33 5.57 18.74
CA THR A 91 4.71 6.07 18.76
C THR A 91 4.79 7.51 18.30
N MET A 92 4.04 7.91 17.26
CA MET A 92 4.00 9.30 16.78
C MET A 92 3.46 10.26 17.86
N GLN A 93 2.41 9.86 18.59
CA GLN A 93 1.84 10.65 19.69
C GLN A 93 2.81 10.77 20.87
N TRP A 94 3.51 9.69 21.23
CA TRP A 94 4.52 9.71 22.28
C TRP A 94 5.71 10.59 21.90
N LEU A 95 6.21 10.46 20.67
CA LEU A 95 7.28 11.30 20.13
C LEU A 95 6.88 12.78 20.11
N SER A 96 5.66 13.09 19.68
CA SER A 96 5.14 14.47 19.65
C SER A 96 5.17 15.12 21.03
N ARG A 97 4.68 14.42 22.08
CA ARG A 97 4.75 14.91 23.47
C ARG A 97 6.19 15.10 23.94
N SER A 98 7.08 14.14 23.65
CA SER A 98 8.49 14.22 24.04
C SER A 98 9.26 15.36 23.36
N ILE A 99 8.83 15.76 22.16
CA ILE A 99 9.39 16.90 21.42
C ILE A 99 8.89 18.20 22.02
N GLN A 100 7.63 18.25 22.45
CA GLN A 100 7.02 19.44 23.05
C GLN A 100 7.66 19.78 24.41
N ASP A 101 7.93 18.79 25.25
CA ASP A 101 8.64 18.97 26.53
C ASP A 101 10.09 19.47 26.32
N ARG A 102 10.76 19.04 25.23
CA ARG A 102 12.14 19.47 24.90
C ARG A 102 12.21 20.84 24.23
N ILE A 103 11.14 21.29 23.58
CA ILE A 103 11.06 22.63 22.99
C ILE A 103 10.94 23.69 24.10
N GLU A 104 10.24 23.36 25.19
CA GLU A 104 10.12 24.25 26.35
C GLU A 104 11.46 24.39 27.11
N GLU A 105 12.21 23.29 27.28
CA GLU A 105 13.52 23.32 27.95
C GLU A 105 14.60 24.11 27.16
N ARG A 106 14.56 24.09 25.81
CA ARG A 106 15.50 24.88 24.98
C ARG A 106 15.22 26.38 25.00
N SER A 107 13.96 26.80 25.13
CA SER A 107 13.64 28.23 25.27
C SER A 107 14.18 28.84 26.57
N MET A 108 14.36 28.03 27.62
CA MET A 108 14.94 28.49 28.89
C MET A 108 16.47 28.62 28.83
N VAL A 109 17.15 27.82 28.00
CA VAL A 109 18.61 27.88 27.82
C VAL A 109 19.01 29.07 26.94
N ASP A 110 18.24 29.40 25.89
CA ASP A 110 18.52 30.57 25.05
C ASP A 110 18.36 31.90 25.82
N VAL A 111 17.40 31.97 26.74
CA VAL A 111 17.24 33.13 27.65
C VAL A 111 18.41 33.22 28.64
N GLN A 112 18.90 32.10 29.18
CA GLN A 112 20.07 32.09 30.08
C GLN A 112 21.37 32.45 29.37
N ILE A 113 21.55 32.06 28.11
CA ILE A 113 22.73 32.44 27.31
C ILE A 113 22.68 33.92 26.93
N ALA A 114 21.50 34.48 26.63
CA ALA A 114 21.34 35.91 26.37
C ALA A 114 21.64 36.75 27.62
N GLY A 115 21.06 36.41 28.77
CA GLY A 115 21.32 37.11 30.04
C GLY A 115 22.77 36.97 30.52
N GLY A 116 23.40 35.81 30.31
CA GLY A 116 24.81 35.60 30.66
C GLY A 116 25.78 36.43 29.83
N ARG A 117 25.47 36.73 28.56
CA ARG A 117 26.30 37.60 27.72
C ARG A 117 26.18 39.07 28.10
N GLU A 118 24.99 39.51 28.49
CA GLU A 118 24.76 40.88 28.96
C GLU A 118 25.45 41.15 30.30
N MET A 119 25.37 40.19 31.23
CA MET A 119 26.08 40.26 32.50
C MET A 119 27.61 40.23 32.33
N VAL A 120 28.13 39.43 31.39
CA VAL A 120 29.57 39.42 31.08
C VAL A 120 30.01 40.75 30.45
N ALA A 121 29.20 41.35 29.59
CA ALA A 121 29.48 42.66 29.00
C ALA A 121 29.48 43.77 30.06
N GLU A 122 28.53 43.75 31.00
CA GLU A 122 28.45 44.71 32.11
C GLU A 122 29.64 44.56 33.09
N ILE A 123 30.03 43.32 33.40
CA ILE A 123 31.22 43.04 34.22
C ILE A 123 32.50 43.49 33.47
N GLU A 124 32.59 43.26 32.17
CA GLU A 124 33.73 43.69 31.35
C GLU A 124 33.85 45.23 31.30
N GLU A 125 32.73 45.95 31.20
CA GLU A 125 32.68 47.41 31.25
C GLU A 125 33.09 47.97 32.62
N THR A 126 32.60 47.37 33.71
CA THR A 126 32.81 47.86 35.08
C THR A 126 34.18 47.48 35.65
N THR A 127 34.77 46.36 35.21
CA THR A 127 36.03 45.82 35.75
C THR A 127 37.20 45.84 34.76
N TRP A 128 37.06 46.56 33.63
CA TRP A 128 38.04 46.56 32.53
C TRP A 128 38.42 45.14 32.06
N GLY A 129 37.48 44.20 32.14
CA GLY A 129 37.69 42.79 31.78
C GLY A 129 38.56 41.98 32.76
N VAL A 130 38.81 42.49 33.97
CA VAL A 130 39.65 41.83 34.98
C VAL A 130 38.80 40.95 35.90
N GLY A 131 39.02 39.63 35.84
CA GLY A 131 38.31 38.66 36.66
C GLY A 131 39.14 38.14 37.83
N LEU A 132 38.63 38.22 39.06
CA LEU A 132 39.21 37.56 40.22
C LEU A 132 38.68 36.12 40.31
N ARG A 133 39.57 35.12 40.30
CA ARG A 133 39.19 33.72 40.46
C ARG A 133 40.02 33.05 41.55
N GLU A 134 39.37 32.32 42.43
CA GLU A 134 40.03 31.50 43.44
C GLU A 134 40.06 30.04 42.97
N ILE A 135 41.26 29.47 42.86
CA ILE A 135 41.47 28.07 42.51
C ILE A 135 42.42 27.50 43.57
N ASP A 136 42.04 26.39 44.19
CA ASP A 136 42.82 25.70 45.23
C ASP A 136 43.28 26.62 46.39
N GLY A 137 42.44 27.58 46.79
CA GLY A 137 42.71 28.52 47.89
C GLY A 137 43.67 29.66 47.54
N VAL A 138 44.08 29.77 46.27
CA VAL A 138 44.93 30.84 45.76
C VAL A 138 44.11 31.75 44.85
N ARG A 139 44.21 33.06 45.07
CA ARG A 139 43.50 34.08 44.28
C ARG A 139 44.33 34.51 43.08
N TYR A 140 43.76 34.34 41.90
CA TYR A 140 44.34 34.72 40.62
C TYR A 140 43.58 35.90 40.02
N VAL A 141 44.32 36.79 39.36
CA VAL A 141 43.76 37.87 38.54
C VAL A 141 43.83 37.44 37.09
N THR A 142 42.68 37.38 36.43
CA THR A 142 42.54 36.98 35.03
C THR A 142 42.44 38.23 34.18
N LEU A 143 43.36 38.39 33.23
CA LEU A 143 43.41 39.54 32.32
C LEU A 143 42.56 39.25 31.07
N PRO A 144 41.98 40.28 30.44
CA PRO A 144 41.22 40.12 29.20
C PRO A 144 42.11 39.62 28.06
N ARG A 145 41.51 38.97 27.06
CA ARG A 145 42.25 38.36 25.95
C ARG A 145 42.91 39.44 25.10
N GLY A 146 44.22 39.33 24.88
CA GLY A 146 44.99 40.23 24.03
C GLY A 146 45.81 41.30 24.75
N THR A 147 45.78 41.37 26.09
CA THR A 147 46.57 42.35 26.84
C THR A 147 48.02 41.86 27.04
N PRO A 148 49.05 42.63 26.62
CA PRO A 148 50.43 42.29 26.88
C PRO A 148 50.74 42.44 28.38
N VAL A 149 51.25 41.38 29.01
CA VAL A 149 51.58 41.37 30.43
C VAL A 149 52.92 42.08 30.67
N LEU A 150 52.87 43.35 31.06
CA LEU A 150 54.02 44.08 31.60
C LEU A 150 53.92 44.09 33.13
N THR A 151 54.59 43.13 33.76
CA THR A 151 54.76 43.09 35.22
C THR A 151 55.98 43.92 35.61
N ALA A 152 55.79 44.98 36.40
CA ALA A 152 56.70 45.44 37.47
C ALA A 152 56.42 46.90 37.90
N PHE A 153 55.16 47.31 38.05
CA PHE A 153 54.87 48.59 38.71
C PHE A 153 54.55 48.31 40.18
N THR A 154 55.38 48.82 41.09
CA THR A 154 55.11 48.77 42.54
C THR A 154 54.67 50.15 43.02
N PHE A 155 53.45 50.24 43.54
CA PHE A 155 52.94 51.43 44.21
C PHE A 155 52.59 51.05 45.65
N ASP A 156 52.99 51.86 46.62
CA ASP A 156 52.76 51.58 48.05
C ASP A 156 53.21 50.18 48.52
N GLY A 157 54.35 49.70 48.00
CA GLY A 157 54.93 48.40 48.36
C GLY A 157 54.15 47.18 47.86
N ARG A 158 53.14 47.35 47.00
CA ARG A 158 52.35 46.25 46.42
C ARG A 158 52.57 46.15 44.90
N PRO A 159 52.61 44.93 44.32
CA PRO A 159 52.70 44.75 42.88
C PRO A 159 51.37 45.08 42.21
N TYR A 160 51.40 45.99 41.23
CA TYR A 160 50.29 46.33 40.36
C TYR A 160 50.59 45.88 38.93
N VAL A 161 49.53 45.58 38.18
CA VAL A 161 49.59 45.26 36.75
C VAL A 161 49.04 46.46 36.00
N GLU A 162 49.85 47.06 35.12
CA GLU A 162 49.40 48.14 34.24
C GLU A 162 48.57 47.55 33.10
N LEU A 163 47.33 47.99 32.98
CA LEU A 163 46.44 47.61 31.87
C LEU A 163 46.47 48.73 30.83
N ARG A 164 47.06 48.45 29.67
CA ARG A 164 47.00 49.35 28.51
C ARG A 164 46.04 48.80 27.46
N ARG A 165 45.17 49.66 26.97
CA ARG A 165 44.30 49.42 25.82
C ARG A 165 45.00 50.00 24.58
N GLU A 166 45.14 49.22 23.53
CA GLU A 166 45.50 49.72 22.18
C GLU A 166 44.27 50.32 21.49
#